data_AF-B8HPV8-F1
#
_entry.id   AF-B8HPV8-F1
#
_cell.length_a   1.000
_cell.length_b   1.000
_cell.length_c   1.000
_cell.angle_alpha   90.00
_cell.angle_beta   90.00
_cell.angle_gamma   90.00
#
_symmetry.space_group_name_H-M   'P 1'
#
loop_
_entity.id
_entity.type
_entity.pdbx_description
1 polymer ?
#
loop_
_entity_poly.entity_id
_entity_poly.type
_entity_poly.pdbx_seq_one_letter_code
_entity_poly.pdbx_strand_id
1 'polypeptide(L)'
;MGEDNWGEEFAKFLDVTLQESAHFLMAVVEGLEEVATEVDQNLADAIAPLLDHVLVYENLLDQATQPLGQTINPLLDHHPACVGCRHYHGQTYGDAFLVCAMYPYGWSERSCPDWESVWR
;
A
#
# COMPACT_ATOMS: atom_id res chain seq x y z
N MET A 1 48.63 58.49 12.83
CA MET A 1 47.68 57.63 13.56
C MET A 1 46.46 57.55 12.69
N GLY A 2 46.25 56.42 12.03
CA GLY A 2 45.20 56.23 11.03
C GLY A 2 44.82 54.76 11.04
N GLU A 3 44.33 54.29 12.19
CA GLU A 3 44.03 52.89 12.48
C GLU A 3 42.51 52.61 12.54
N ASP A 4 41.68 53.54 12.05
CA ASP A 4 40.28 53.60 12.50
C ASP A 4 39.26 53.29 11.38
N ASN A 5 39.64 53.26 10.10
CA ASN A 5 38.68 53.11 8.97
C ASN A 5 38.60 51.69 8.37
N TRP A 6 39.53 50.81 8.71
CA TRP A 6 39.66 49.50 8.05
C TRP A 6 38.54 48.52 8.45
N GLY A 7 38.11 48.56 9.71
CA GLY A 7 37.03 47.70 10.20
C GLY A 7 35.67 48.01 9.57
N GLU A 8 35.37 49.29 9.31
CA GLU A 8 34.12 49.71 8.66
C GLU A 8 34.08 49.34 7.18
N GLU A 9 35.19 49.48 6.46
CA GLU A 9 35.27 49.07 5.06
C GLU A 9 35.17 47.56 4.89
N PHE A 10 35.83 46.79 5.77
CA PHE A 10 35.72 45.33 5.76
C PHE A 10 34.31 44.85 6.10
N ALA A 11 33.62 45.50 7.05
CA ALA A 11 32.23 45.22 7.38
C ALA A 11 31.30 45.46 6.19
N LYS A 12 31.47 46.57 5.46
CA LYS A 12 30.68 46.85 4.24
C LYS A 12 30.92 45.83 3.13
N PHE A 13 32.18 45.41 2.94
CA PHE A 13 32.51 44.37 1.97
C PHE A 13 31.86 43.03 2.32
N LEU A 14 31.89 42.64 3.59
CA LEU A 14 31.22 41.43 4.07
C LEU A 14 29.70 41.52 3.89
N ASP A 15 29.09 42.67 4.20
CA ASP A 15 27.64 42.88 4.09
C ASP A 15 27.15 42.77 2.64
N VAL A 16 27.85 43.39 1.70
CA VAL A 16 27.57 43.27 0.25
C VAL A 16 27.72 41.82 -0.21
N THR A 17 28.81 41.15 0.19
CA THR A 17 29.07 39.75 -0.19
C THR A 17 28.02 38.80 0.39
N LEU A 18 27.63 39.00 1.65
CA LEU A 18 26.57 38.26 2.32
C LEU A 18 25.24 38.45 1.61
N GLN A 19 24.89 39.69 1.25
CA GLN A 19 23.64 39.99 0.57
C GLN A 19 23.57 39.39 -0.83
N GLU A 20 24.64 39.50 -1.62
CA GLU A 20 24.71 38.86 -2.95
C GLU A 20 24.59 37.33 -2.84
N SER A 21 25.27 36.71 -1.87
CA SER A 21 25.17 35.27 -1.64
C SER A 21 23.77 34.84 -1.20
N ALA A 22 23.08 35.64 -0.37
CA ALA A 22 21.71 35.36 0.05
C ALA A 22 20.72 35.40 -1.11
N HIS A 23 20.84 36.40 -1.99
CA HIS A 23 20.04 36.49 -3.21
C HIS A 23 20.26 35.30 -4.15
N PHE A 24 21.51 34.89 -4.33
CA PHE A 24 21.83 33.69 -5.09
C PHE A 24 21.20 32.43 -4.49
N LEU A 25 21.30 32.25 -3.17
CA LEU A 25 20.70 31.10 -2.50
C LEU A 25 19.17 31.07 -2.65
N MET A 26 18.51 32.22 -2.54
CA MET A 26 17.05 32.31 -2.77
C MET A 26 16.69 31.88 -4.20
N ALA A 27 17.42 32.38 -5.21
CA ALA A 27 17.19 31.98 -6.60
C ALA A 27 17.43 30.47 -6.84
N VAL A 28 18.41 29.88 -6.17
CA VAL A 28 18.66 28.42 -6.24
C VAL A 28 17.53 27.65 -5.59
N VAL A 29 17.03 28.09 -4.43
CA VAL A 29 15.89 27.44 -3.75
C VAL A 29 14.65 27.50 -4.62
N GLU A 30 14.31 28.67 -5.16
CA GLU A 30 13.17 28.85 -6.07
C GLU A 30 13.28 27.94 -7.31
N GLY A 31 14.45 27.87 -7.94
CA GLY A 31 14.67 26.98 -9.08
C GLY A 31 14.57 25.49 -8.72
N LEU A 32 14.98 25.09 -7.52
CA LEU A 32 14.82 23.72 -7.05
C LEU A 32 13.35 23.39 -6.76
N GLU A 33 12.58 24.32 -6.22
CA GLU A 33 11.14 24.14 -6.00
C GLU A 33 10.36 23.99 -7.32
N GLU A 34 10.74 24.77 -8.33
CA GLU A 34 10.17 24.66 -9.69
C GLU A 34 10.45 23.28 -10.29
N VAL A 35 11.72 22.83 -10.26
CA VAL A 35 12.11 21.50 -10.74
C VAL A 35 11.42 20.39 -9.94
N ALA A 36 11.33 20.52 -8.61
CA ALA A 36 10.65 19.54 -7.79
C ALA A 36 9.16 19.42 -8.17
N THR A 37 8.51 20.55 -8.43
CA THR A 37 7.10 20.60 -8.86
C THR A 37 6.92 19.99 -10.25
N GLU A 38 7.81 20.30 -11.19
CA GLU A 38 7.77 19.73 -12.54
C GLU A 38 7.97 18.21 -12.53
N VAL A 39 8.92 17.72 -11.72
CA VAL A 39 9.16 16.28 -11.56
C VAL A 39 7.95 15.59 -10.93
N ASP A 40 7.34 16.17 -9.90
CA ASP A 40 6.16 15.59 -9.25
C ASP A 40 4.98 15.48 -10.23
N GLN A 41 4.71 16.55 -11.00
CA GLN A 41 3.66 16.56 -12.00
C GLN A 41 3.93 15.57 -13.14
N ASN A 42 5.14 15.55 -13.69
CA ASN A 42 5.51 14.66 -14.78
C ASN A 42 5.47 13.19 -14.35
N LEU A 43 5.90 12.89 -13.12
CA LEU A 43 5.77 11.55 -12.55
C LEU A 43 4.31 11.14 -12.40
N ALA A 44 3.48 12.02 -11.83
CA ALA A 44 2.05 11.77 -11.64
C ALA A 44 1.34 11.50 -12.99
N ASP A 45 1.60 12.33 -13.99
CA ASP A 45 1.02 12.19 -15.33
C ASP A 45 1.51 10.92 -16.04
N ALA A 46 2.78 10.54 -15.85
CA ALA A 46 3.34 9.32 -16.42
C ALA A 46 2.73 8.05 -15.81
N ILE A 47 2.41 8.06 -14.52
CA ILE A 47 1.89 6.87 -13.81
C ILE A 47 0.36 6.82 -13.77
N ALA A 48 -0.33 7.95 -13.94
CA ALA A 48 -1.79 8.04 -13.95
C ALA A 48 -2.50 6.99 -14.83
N PRO A 49 -2.10 6.78 -16.11
CA PRO A 49 -2.75 5.76 -16.95
C PRO A 49 -2.52 4.33 -16.44
N LEU A 50 -1.39 4.06 -15.78
CA LEU A 50 -1.12 2.75 -15.18
C LEU A 50 -1.99 2.51 -13.94
N LEU A 51 -2.21 3.54 -13.11
CA LEU A 51 -3.07 3.46 -11.93
C LEU A 51 -4.52 3.13 -12.30
N ASP A 52 -5.06 3.75 -13.36
CA ASP A 52 -6.40 3.45 -13.86
C ASP A 52 -6.56 1.97 -14.24
N HIS A 53 -5.55 1.42 -14.95
CA HIS A 53 -5.55 0.00 -15.28
C HIS A 53 -5.50 -0.91 -14.05
N VAL A 54 -4.65 -0.60 -13.06
CA VAL A 54 -4.56 -1.40 -11.82
C VAL A 54 -5.90 -1.45 -11.09
N LEU A 55 -6.58 -0.31 -10.95
CA LEU A 55 -7.90 -0.24 -10.30
C LEU A 55 -8.96 -1.06 -11.04
N VAL A 56 -8.94 -1.06 -12.38
CA VAL A 56 -9.84 -1.90 -13.18
C VAL A 56 -9.56 -3.39 -12.96
N TYR A 57 -8.29 -3.79 -12.89
CA TYR A 57 -7.92 -5.19 -12.61
C TYR A 57 -8.35 -5.65 -11.21
N GLU A 58 -8.16 -4.82 -10.18
CA GLU A 58 -8.62 -5.13 -8.82
C GLU A 58 -10.13 -5.37 -8.79
N ASN A 59 -10.92 -4.50 -9.42
CA ASN A 59 -12.37 -4.66 -9.47
C ASN A 59 -12.80 -5.91 -10.26
N LEU A 60 -12.13 -6.25 -11.36
CA LEU A 60 -12.41 -7.46 -12.11
C LEU A 60 -12.07 -8.72 -11.31
N LEU A 61 -10.94 -8.70 -10.58
CA LEU A 61 -10.53 -9.81 -9.73
C LEU A 61 -11.53 -10.02 -8.58
N ASP A 62 -11.98 -8.95 -7.94
CA ASP A 62 -12.99 -9.01 -6.89
C ASP A 62 -14.30 -9.59 -7.42
N GLN A 63 -14.80 -9.11 -8.56
CA GLN A 63 -16.02 -9.66 -9.17
C GLN A 63 -15.86 -11.14 -9.54
N ALA A 64 -14.70 -11.54 -10.06
CA ALA A 64 -14.44 -12.93 -10.41
C ALA A 64 -14.32 -13.86 -9.19
N THR A 65 -13.88 -13.33 -8.04
CA THR A 65 -13.65 -14.10 -6.82
C THR A 65 -14.76 -13.98 -5.77
N GLN A 66 -15.68 -13.02 -5.90
CA GLN A 66 -16.85 -12.85 -5.02
C GLN A 66 -17.62 -14.16 -4.74
N PRO A 67 -17.93 -15.01 -5.74
CA PRO A 67 -18.63 -16.28 -5.49
C PRO A 67 -17.81 -17.25 -4.61
N LEU A 68 -16.49 -17.20 -4.74
CA LEU A 68 -15.57 -17.97 -3.91
C LEU A 68 -15.51 -17.40 -2.49
N GLY A 69 -15.43 -16.07 -2.35
CA GLY A 69 -15.40 -15.39 -1.05
C GLY A 69 -16.63 -15.68 -0.18
N GLN A 70 -17.83 -15.70 -0.78
CA GLN A 70 -19.07 -16.04 -0.06
C GLN A 70 -19.13 -17.48 0.42
N THR A 71 -18.37 -18.38 -0.22
CA THR A 71 -18.34 -19.81 0.15
C THR A 71 -17.18 -20.11 1.11
N ILE A 72 -16.05 -19.42 0.96
CA ILE A 72 -14.80 -19.69 1.66
C ILE A 72 -14.72 -18.93 3.00
N ASN A 73 -15.16 -17.67 3.08
CA ASN A 73 -15.07 -16.89 4.32
C ASN A 73 -15.89 -17.49 5.49
N PRO A 74 -17.16 -17.88 5.30
CA PRO A 74 -17.92 -18.49 6.39
C PRO A 74 -17.29 -19.80 6.87
N LEU A 75 -16.59 -20.52 5.98
CA LEU A 75 -15.89 -21.76 6.30
C LEU A 75 -14.63 -21.50 7.14
N LEU A 76 -13.81 -20.52 6.75
CA LEU A 76 -12.62 -20.10 7.51
C LEU A 76 -13.00 -19.60 8.91
N ASP A 77 -14.10 -18.85 9.02
CA ASP A 77 -14.49 -18.21 10.28
C ASP A 77 -15.19 -19.17 11.24
N HIS A 78 -16.03 -20.09 10.76
CA HIS A 78 -16.84 -20.97 11.62
C HIS A 78 -16.32 -22.40 11.72
N HIS A 79 -15.68 -22.91 10.67
CA HIS A 79 -15.25 -24.31 10.58
C HIS A 79 -13.84 -24.47 9.99
N PRO A 80 -12.82 -23.83 10.58
CA PRO A 80 -11.45 -23.82 10.03
C PRO A 80 -10.85 -25.23 9.91
N ALA A 81 -11.26 -26.16 10.78
CA ALA A 81 -10.81 -27.54 10.77
C ALA A 81 -11.24 -28.33 9.52
N CYS A 82 -12.26 -27.85 8.81
CA CYS A 82 -12.78 -28.46 7.59
C CYS A 82 -12.05 -27.96 6.31
N VAL A 83 -11.19 -26.94 6.42
CA VAL A 83 -10.50 -26.27 5.29
C VAL A 83 -9.35 -27.11 4.75
N GLY A 84 -9.62 -28.28 4.15
CA GLY A 84 -8.56 -29.16 3.68
C GLY A 84 -8.80 -30.65 3.93
N CYS A 85 -9.96 -31.00 4.47
CA CYS A 85 -10.41 -32.38 4.57
C CYS A 85 -10.68 -32.94 3.18
N ARG A 86 -10.27 -34.18 2.96
CA ARG A 86 -10.57 -34.94 1.75
C ARG A 86 -12.07 -35.00 1.47
N HIS A 87 -12.88 -35.10 2.52
CA HIS A 87 -14.34 -35.20 2.43
C HIS A 87 -15.06 -33.89 2.80
N TYR A 88 -14.48 -32.74 2.46
CA TYR A 88 -15.19 -31.46 2.54
C TYR A 88 -16.45 -31.48 1.65
N HIS A 89 -17.56 -30.93 2.16
CA HIS A 89 -18.84 -30.94 1.45
C HIS A 89 -19.32 -29.53 1.10
N GLY A 90 -19.45 -28.63 2.08
CA GLY A 90 -19.60 -27.19 1.84
C GLY A 90 -20.86 -26.72 1.13
N GLN A 91 -22.00 -27.41 1.30
CA GLN A 91 -23.24 -27.07 0.60
C GLN A 91 -24.43 -26.89 1.55
N THR A 92 -25.34 -26.01 1.15
CA THR A 92 -26.60 -25.74 1.86
C THR A 92 -27.75 -26.54 1.26
N TYR A 93 -28.52 -27.23 2.10
CA TYR A 93 -29.75 -27.94 1.75
C TYR A 93 -30.92 -27.34 2.55
N GLY A 94 -31.71 -26.48 1.92
CA GLY A 94 -32.75 -25.73 2.62
C GLY A 94 -32.12 -24.82 3.68
N ASP A 95 -32.45 -25.06 4.95
CA ASP A 95 -31.93 -24.28 6.09
C ASP A 95 -30.67 -24.89 6.75
N ALA A 96 -30.18 -26.03 6.23
CA ALA A 96 -29.03 -26.74 6.81
C ALA A 96 -27.78 -26.59 5.94
N PHE A 97 -26.71 -25.99 6.49
CA PHE A 97 -25.38 -26.02 5.89
C PHE A 97 -24.62 -27.27 6.34
N LEU A 98 -24.19 -28.08 5.39
CA LEU A 98 -23.42 -29.31 5.64
C LEU A 98 -21.94 -29.04 5.38
N VAL A 99 -21.14 -29.05 6.45
CA VAL A 99 -19.74 -28.61 6.42
C VAL A 99 -18.81 -29.69 5.82
N CYS A 100 -18.71 -30.85 6.47
CA CYS A 100 -17.89 -31.98 6.06
C CYS A 100 -18.79 -33.22 5.86
N ALA A 101 -18.53 -34.09 4.89
CA ALA A 101 -19.41 -35.21 4.57
C ALA A 101 -19.57 -36.23 5.72
N MET A 102 -18.50 -36.42 6.51
CA MET A 102 -18.51 -37.27 7.71
C MET A 102 -18.86 -36.51 8.99
N TYR A 103 -18.76 -35.18 8.97
CA TYR A 103 -19.03 -34.29 10.10
C TYR A 103 -19.95 -33.14 9.66
N PRO A 104 -21.27 -33.37 9.62
CA PRO A 104 -22.25 -32.41 9.11
C PRO A 104 -22.16 -31.01 9.71
N TYR A 105 -21.78 -30.92 11.00
CA TYR A 105 -21.64 -29.67 11.76
C TYR A 105 -20.18 -29.19 11.90
N GLY A 106 -19.28 -29.78 11.13
CA GLY A 106 -17.84 -29.52 11.21
C GLY A 106 -17.13 -30.35 12.29
N TRP A 107 -15.80 -30.36 12.21
CA TRP A 107 -14.93 -31.00 13.19
C TRP A 107 -14.55 -30.01 14.29
N SER A 108 -14.56 -30.45 15.56
CA SER A 108 -14.38 -29.58 16.72
C SER A 108 -12.93 -29.29 17.08
N GLU A 109 -11.99 -30.10 16.62
CA GLU A 109 -10.56 -29.91 16.89
C GLU A 109 -9.87 -29.13 15.77
N ARG A 110 -8.57 -28.87 15.90
CA ARG A 110 -7.82 -28.00 14.98
C ARG A 110 -7.71 -28.54 13.55
N SER A 111 -7.75 -29.86 13.36
CA SER A 111 -7.62 -30.52 12.05
C SER A 111 -8.48 -31.77 12.03
N CYS A 112 -9.17 -32.00 10.91
CA CYS A 112 -10.03 -33.16 10.75
C CYS A 112 -9.24 -34.47 10.57
N PRO A 113 -9.84 -35.63 10.87
CA PRO A 113 -9.17 -36.93 10.76
C PRO A 113 -8.77 -37.33 9.34
N ASP A 114 -9.38 -36.74 8.32
CA ASP A 114 -9.14 -37.00 6.90
C ASP A 114 -8.49 -35.80 6.18
N TRP A 115 -7.73 -34.99 6.92
CA TRP A 115 -7.03 -33.85 6.34
C TRP A 115 -5.97 -34.27 5.30
N GLU A 116 -6.09 -33.76 4.08
CA GLU A 116 -5.16 -34.05 2.97
C GLU A 116 -4.63 -32.79 2.28
N SER A 117 -4.90 -31.59 2.81
CA SER A 117 -4.44 -30.36 2.14
C SER A 117 -2.92 -30.18 2.22
N VAL A 118 -2.37 -29.62 1.14
CA VAL A 118 -0.96 -29.26 0.99
C VAL A 118 -0.57 -27.97 1.71
N TRP A 119 -1.54 -27.25 2.28
CA TRP A 119 -1.31 -26.03 3.04
C TRP A 119 -1.00 -26.41 4.51
N ARG A 120 0.29 -26.47 4.86
CA ARG A 120 0.79 -26.66 6.24
C ARG A 120 0.96 -25.34 6.96
#